data_AF-A0A968IKX0-F1
#
_entry.id   AF-A0A968IKX0-F1
#
_cell.length_a   1.000
_cell.length_b   1.000
_cell.length_c   1.000
_cell.angle_alpha   90.00
_cell.angle_beta   90.00
_cell.angle_gamma   90.00
#
_symmetry.space_group_name_H-M   'P 1'
#
loop_
_entity.id
_entity.type
_entity.pdbx_description
1 polymer ?
#
loop_
_entity_poly.entity_id
_entity_poly.type
_entity_poly.pdbx_seq_one_letter_code
_entity_poly.pdbx_strand_id
1 'polypeptide(L)'
;TLVPRLTTIDSVVHLRIDTIEHTLRQAGSLIAGSEGYSVAYRLAEDNLRLGLSVVADSVNPLQITRMAWREVALRVREPFVEIEIICSDVAEHQHRSRNSALQTFLDLSFRLGKLS
;
A
#
# COMPACT_ATOMS: atom_id res chain seq x y z
N THR A 1 12.90 2.50 -4.83
CA THR A 1 11.48 2.42 -5.21
C THR A 1 11.30 1.26 -6.17
N LEU A 2 10.75 0.13 -5.73
CA LEU A 2 10.57 -1.09 -6.54
C LEU A 2 9.37 -1.01 -7.49
N VAL A 3 8.46 -0.07 -7.24
CA VAL A 3 7.21 0.10 -8.00
C VAL A 3 7.39 0.29 -9.51
N PRO A 4 8.35 1.10 -10.02
CA PRO A 4 8.52 1.25 -11.47
C PRO A 4 8.88 -0.05 -12.22
N ARG A 5 9.33 -1.09 -11.50
CA ARG A 5 9.66 -2.41 -12.08
C ARG A 5 8.50 -3.40 -12.04
N LEU A 6 7.42 -3.10 -11.32
CA LEU A 6 6.21 -3.93 -11.24
C LEU A 6 5.11 -3.46 -12.21
N THR A 7 5.28 -2.29 -12.84
CA THR A 7 4.30 -1.66 -13.74
C THR A 7 4.53 -1.96 -15.22
N THR A 8 5.26 -3.03 -15.57
CA THR A 8 5.44 -3.47 -16.98
C THR A 8 4.20 -4.15 -17.55
N ILE A 9 3.03 -3.89 -16.97
CA ILE A 9 1.76 -4.52 -17.29
C ILE A 9 0.83 -3.42 -17.75
N ASP A 10 0.21 -3.64 -18.91
CA ASP A 10 -0.81 -2.74 -19.44
C ASP A 10 -2.00 -2.72 -18.46
N SER A 11 -2.26 -1.58 -17.82
CA SER A 11 -3.40 -1.29 -16.92
C SER A 11 -3.28 -1.71 -15.44
N VAL A 12 -2.30 -1.13 -14.74
CA VAL A 12 -2.16 -1.21 -13.26
C VAL A 12 -2.43 0.14 -12.61
N VAL A 13 -3.23 0.14 -11.54
CA VAL A 13 -3.45 1.29 -10.66
C VAL A 13 -2.50 1.20 -9.48
N HIS A 14 -1.68 2.23 -9.29
CA HIS A 14 -0.76 2.30 -8.16
C HIS A 14 -1.32 3.21 -7.06
N LEU A 15 -1.58 2.64 -5.89
CA LEU A 15 -2.07 3.35 -4.71
C LEU A 15 -0.94 3.49 -3.69
N ARG A 16 -0.53 4.72 -3.40
CA ARG A 16 0.47 5.03 -2.37
C ARG A 16 -0.21 5.59 -1.13
N ILE A 17 -0.09 4.89 0.00
CA ILE A 17 -0.76 5.30 1.24
C ILE A 17 -0.22 6.62 1.76
N ASP A 18 1.10 6.82 1.73
CA ASP A 18 1.72 8.10 2.11
C ASP A 18 1.17 9.29 1.32
N THR A 19 0.88 9.09 0.03
CA THR A 19 0.32 10.16 -0.83
C THR A 19 -1.12 10.47 -0.43
N ILE A 20 -1.92 9.44 -0.16
CA ILE A 20 -3.31 9.59 0.30
C ILE A 20 -3.31 10.32 1.65
N GLU A 21 -2.52 9.85 2.62
CA GLU A 21 -2.47 10.47 3.93
C GLU A 21 -1.92 11.90 3.91
N HIS A 22 -0.87 12.16 3.12
CA HIS A 22 -0.35 13.51 2.97
C HIS A 22 -1.42 14.46 2.40
N THR A 23 -2.14 14.03 1.37
CA THR A 23 -3.21 14.82 0.75
C THR A 23 -4.35 15.09 1.72
N LEU A 24 -4.78 14.09 2.48
CA LEU A 24 -5.80 14.24 3.52
C LEU A 24 -5.37 15.22 4.62
N ARG A 25 -4.11 15.16 5.09
CA ARG A 25 -3.56 16.13 6.04
C ARG A 25 -3.55 17.55 5.47
N GLN A 26 -3.16 17.71 4.21
CA GLN A 26 -3.20 19.02 3.52
C GLN A 26 -4.62 19.57 3.38
N ALA A 27 -5.61 18.69 3.20
CA ALA A 27 -7.02 19.05 3.17
C ALA A 27 -7.60 19.39 4.57
N GLY A 28 -6.78 19.38 5.61
CA GLY A 28 -7.19 19.70 6.99
C GLY A 28 -7.76 18.51 7.77
N SER A 29 -7.69 17.28 7.25
CA SER A 29 -8.09 16.10 7.99
C SER A 29 -7.09 15.79 9.09
N LEU A 30 -7.60 15.63 10.32
CA LEU A 30 -6.86 15.02 11.42
C LEU A 30 -6.87 13.50 11.20
N ILE A 31 -5.81 12.98 10.58
CA ILE A 31 -5.61 11.53 10.44
C ILE A 31 -5.02 11.02 11.74
N ALA A 32 -5.79 10.23 12.48
CA ALA A 32 -5.37 9.69 13.78
C ALA A 32 -5.06 8.18 13.73
N GLY A 33 -5.32 7.51 12.61
CA GLY A 33 -5.09 6.08 12.46
C GLY A 33 -5.27 5.58 11.03
N SER A 34 -6.27 4.73 10.82
CA SER A 34 -6.45 3.93 9.61
C SER A 34 -7.23 4.63 8.48
N GLU A 35 -7.44 5.94 8.55
CA GLU A 35 -8.29 6.66 7.58
C GLU A 35 -7.69 6.60 6.17
N GLY A 36 -6.36 6.79 6.04
CA GLY A 36 -5.66 6.67 4.77
C GLY A 36 -5.76 5.26 4.17
N TYR A 37 -5.66 4.24 5.02
CA TYR A 37 -5.86 2.84 4.64
C TYR A 37 -7.30 2.57 4.19
N SER A 38 -8.29 3.10 4.92
CA SER A 38 -9.71 2.91 4.61
C SER A 38 -10.06 3.45 3.23
N VAL A 39 -9.55 4.64 2.89
CA VAL A 39 -9.67 5.21 1.54
C VAL A 39 -9.03 4.30 0.51
N ALA A 40 -7.81 3.83 0.78
CA ALA A 40 -7.07 3.02 -0.17
C ALA A 40 -7.69 1.63 -0.41
N TYR A 41 -8.23 0.98 0.63
CA TYR A 41 -8.98 -0.28 0.49
C TYR A 41 -10.16 -0.10 -0.45
N ARG A 42 -10.90 1.01 -0.31
CA ARG A 42 -12.06 1.26 -1.14
C ARG A 42 -11.69 1.55 -2.59
N LEU A 43 -10.66 2.38 -2.79
CA LEU A 43 -10.12 2.65 -4.12
C LEU A 43 -9.61 1.38 -4.80
N ALA A 44 -8.95 0.50 -4.05
CA ALA A 44 -8.50 -0.78 -4.58
C ALA A 44 -9.67 -1.68 -5.00
N GLU A 45 -10.68 -1.82 -4.13
CA GLU A 45 -11.87 -2.61 -4.42
C GLU A 45 -12.59 -2.12 -5.69
N ASP A 46 -12.79 -0.81 -5.83
CA ASP A 46 -13.49 -0.23 -6.98
C ASP A 46 -12.70 -0.44 -8.29
N ASN A 47 -11.36 -0.29 -8.26
CA ASN A 47 -10.54 -0.54 -9.44
C ASN A 47 -10.48 -2.02 -9.83
N LEU A 48 -10.43 -2.93 -8.85
CA LEU A 48 -10.51 -4.38 -9.12
C LEU A 48 -11.84 -4.76 -9.76
N ARG A 49 -12.96 -4.17 -9.31
CA ARG A 49 -14.28 -4.38 -9.93
C ARG A 49 -14.37 -3.87 -11.36
N LEU A 50 -13.57 -2.86 -11.72
CA LEU A 50 -13.42 -2.39 -13.09
C LEU A 50 -12.50 -3.28 -13.94
N GLY A 51 -11.96 -4.37 -13.38
CA GLY A 51 -11.07 -5.31 -14.05
C GLY A 51 -9.61 -4.83 -14.13
N LEU A 52 -9.25 -3.77 -13.41
CA LEU A 52 -7.88 -3.27 -13.32
C LEU A 52 -7.12 -4.01 -12.22
N SER A 53 -5.82 -4.18 -12.42
CA SER A 53 -4.93 -4.66 -11.35
C SER A 53 -4.52 -3.49 -10.45
N VAL A 54 -4.33 -3.76 -9.15
CA VAL A 54 -3.94 -2.74 -8.17
C VAL A 54 -2.61 -3.12 -7.53
N VAL A 55 -1.68 -2.16 -7.45
CA VAL A 55 -0.51 -2.23 -6.60
C VAL A 55 -0.71 -1.25 -5.45
N ALA A 56 -0.84 -1.75 -4.22
CA ALA A 56 -0.93 -0.91 -3.03
C ALA A 56 0.42 -0.89 -2.31
N ASP A 57 1.05 0.29 -2.24
CA ASP A 57 2.35 0.54 -1.65
C ASP A 57 2.19 1.28 -0.31
N SER A 58 2.63 0.64 0.77
CA SER A 58 2.41 1.10 2.13
C SER A 58 3.47 0.62 3.11
N VAL A 59 3.74 1.41 4.15
CA VAL A 59 4.53 0.97 5.31
C VAL A 59 3.58 0.27 6.27
N ASN A 60 3.56 -1.06 6.25
CA ASN A 60 2.48 -1.82 6.89
C ASN A 60 3.00 -2.89 7.88
N PRO A 61 3.40 -2.47 9.09
CA PRO A 61 3.90 -3.38 10.11
C PRO A 61 2.78 -4.16 10.82
N LEU A 62 1.52 -3.68 10.78
CA LEU A 62 0.43 -4.27 11.55
C LEU A 62 -0.26 -5.40 10.79
N GLN A 63 -0.43 -6.55 11.43
CA GLN A 63 -1.08 -7.71 10.80
C GLN A 63 -2.55 -7.44 10.40
N ILE A 64 -3.26 -6.61 11.17
CA ILE A 64 -4.67 -6.28 10.91
C ILE A 64 -4.86 -5.56 9.57
N THR A 65 -4.00 -4.60 9.26
CA THR A 65 -4.03 -3.84 8.01
C THR A 65 -3.56 -4.68 6.83
N ARG A 66 -2.72 -5.71 7.06
CA ARG A 66 -2.40 -6.72 6.04
C ARG A 66 -3.60 -7.60 5.72
N MET A 67 -4.31 -8.08 6.75
CA MET A 67 -5.53 -8.87 6.56
C MET A 67 -6.60 -8.11 5.78
N ALA A 68 -6.78 -6.82 6.07
CA ALA A 68 -7.73 -5.99 5.33
C ALA A 68 -7.42 -5.88 3.83
N TRP A 69 -6.13 -5.85 3.43
CA TRP A 69 -5.76 -5.92 2.01
C TRP A 69 -6.16 -7.23 1.35
N ARG A 70 -5.96 -8.35 2.06
CA ARG A 70 -6.40 -9.68 1.58
C ARG A 70 -7.92 -9.70 1.41
N GLU A 71 -8.65 -9.19 2.39
CA GLU A 71 -10.11 -9.13 2.36
C GLU A 71 -10.65 -8.32 1.16
N VAL A 72 -9.97 -7.25 0.75
CA VAL A 72 -10.32 -6.52 -0.48
C VAL A 72 -10.29 -7.45 -1.69
N ALA A 73 -9.20 -8.17 -1.91
CA ALA A 73 -9.07 -9.09 -3.05
C ALA A 73 -10.07 -10.26 -2.96
N LEU A 74 -10.27 -10.82 -1.76
CA LEU A 74 -11.22 -11.91 -1.54
C LEU A 74 -12.67 -11.49 -1.82
N ARG A 75 -13.08 -10.27 -1.44
CA ARG A 75 -14.43 -9.75 -1.70
C ARG A 75 -14.76 -9.67 -3.19
N VAL A 76 -13.77 -9.36 -4.02
CA VAL A 76 -13.92 -9.27 -5.48
C VAL A 76 -13.49 -10.54 -6.21
N ARG A 77 -13.06 -11.58 -5.47
CA ARG A 77 -12.59 -12.88 -5.98
C ARG A 77 -11.38 -12.78 -6.93
N GLU A 78 -10.52 -11.80 -6.70
CA GLU A 78 -9.27 -11.62 -7.43
C GLU A 78 -8.10 -12.25 -6.64
N PRO A 79 -7.08 -12.78 -7.33
CA PRO A 79 -5.87 -13.26 -6.66
C PRO A 79 -5.06 -12.08 -6.10
N PHE A 80 -4.17 -12.38 -5.16
CA PHE A 80 -3.24 -11.38 -4.61
C PHE A 80 -1.88 -11.99 -4.29
N VAL A 81 -0.86 -11.12 -4.27
CA VAL A 81 0.51 -11.43 -3.86
C VAL A 81 0.98 -10.33 -2.90
N GLU A 82 1.65 -10.73 -1.83
CA GLU A 82 2.28 -9.84 -0.86
C GLU A 82 3.78 -9.82 -1.10
N ILE A 83 4.33 -8.62 -1.22
CA ILE A 83 5.76 -8.39 -1.39
C ILE A 83 6.25 -7.57 -0.21
N GLU A 84 6.93 -8.24 0.70
CA GLU A 84 7.51 -7.63 1.89
C GLU A 84 8.98 -7.29 1.65
N ILE A 85 9.31 -6.02 1.85
CA ILE A 85 10.68 -5.51 1.74
C ILE A 85 11.16 -5.18 3.15
N ILE A 86 12.16 -5.93 3.59
CA ILE A 86 12.79 -5.75 4.91
C ILE A 86 14.08 -4.98 4.70
N CYS A 87 14.21 -3.81 5.32
CA CYS A 87 15.48 -3.10 5.36
C CYS A 87 16.39 -3.75 6.41
N SER A 88 17.50 -4.35 5.97
CA SER A 88 18.48 -5.01 6.85
C SER A 88 19.41 -4.03 7.57
N ASP A 89 19.53 -2.79 7.09
CA ASP A 89 20.37 -1.75 7.69
C ASP A 89 19.53 -0.64 8.35
N VAL A 90 19.39 -0.76 9.67
CA VAL A 90 18.65 0.18 10.52
C VAL A 90 19.28 1.58 10.53
N ALA A 91 20.60 1.71 10.31
CA ALA A 91 21.30 3.00 10.34
C ALA A 91 21.09 3.80 9.04
N GLU A 92 21.14 3.16 7.88
CA GLU A 92 20.75 3.79 6.61
C GLU A 92 19.26 4.19 6.63
N HIS A 93 18.43 3.35 7.25
CA HIS A 93 17.01 3.60 7.47
C HIS A 93 16.77 4.86 8.33
N GLN A 94 17.43 5.03 9.48
CA GLN A 94 17.28 6.23 10.31
C GLN A 94 17.71 7.50 9.55
N HIS A 95 18.73 7.40 8.70
CA HIS A 95 19.21 8.54 7.92
C HIS A 95 18.17 9.03 6.89
N ARG A 96 17.44 8.11 6.24
CA ARG A 96 16.37 8.41 5.28
C ARG A 96 15.06 8.88 5.95
N SER A 97 14.85 8.54 7.22
CA SER A 97 13.55 8.62 7.90
C SER A 97 13.43 9.80 8.88
N ARG A 98 14.13 10.91 8.62
CA ARG A 98 14.21 12.06 9.54
C ARG A 98 12.88 12.82 9.79
N ASN A 99 11.73 12.25 9.43
CA ASN A 99 10.40 12.83 9.65
C ASN A 99 9.28 11.86 10.11
N SER A 100 9.53 10.57 10.36
CA SER A 100 8.44 9.65 10.80
C SER A 100 8.92 8.62 11.82
N ALA A 101 8.35 8.68 13.01
CA ALA A 101 8.77 7.96 14.22
C ALA A 101 8.25 6.50 14.29
N LEU A 102 8.64 5.62 13.37
CA LEU A 102 8.45 4.18 13.52
C LEU A 102 9.73 3.41 13.11
N GLN A 103 10.20 2.57 14.03
CA GLN A 103 11.34 1.66 13.84
C GLN A 103 10.90 0.47 12.98
N THR A 104 11.72 0.15 11.98
CA THR A 104 11.56 -0.92 10.97
C THR A 104 10.52 -0.58 9.89
N PHE A 105 10.94 0.01 8.77
CA PHE A 105 10.13 -0.02 7.55
C PHE A 105 10.01 -1.46 7.06
N LEU A 106 8.83 -2.03 7.26
CA LEU A 106 8.32 -3.09 6.41
C LEU A 106 7.55 -2.40 5.30
N ASP A 107 8.27 -2.05 4.23
CA ASP A 107 7.64 -1.60 2.99
C ASP A 107 6.93 -2.82 2.41
N LEU A 108 5.60 -2.79 2.47
CA LEU A 108 4.76 -3.89 2.03
C LEU A 108 3.97 -3.41 0.82
N SER A 109 4.32 -3.97 -0.33
CA SER A 109 3.57 -3.81 -1.56
C SER A 109 2.63 -5.00 -1.73
N PHE A 110 1.34 -4.73 -1.92
CA PHE A 110 0.38 -5.73 -2.35
C PHE A 110 0.16 -5.59 -3.85
N ARG A 111 0.24 -6.70 -4.57
CA ARG A 111 -0.32 -6.78 -5.92
C ARG A 111 -1.63 -7.53 -5.84
N LEU A 112 -2.71 -6.87 -6.25
CA LEU A 112 -4.07 -7.42 -6.29
C LEU A 112 -4.52 -7.47 -7.74
N GLY A 113 -5.18 -8.55 -8.16
CA GLY A 113 -5.65 -8.75 -9.54
C GLY A 113 -4.75 -9.68 -10.35
N LYS A 114 -5.03 -9.76 -11.66
CA LYS A 114 -4.49 -10.79 -12.56
C LYS A 114 -2.96 -10.95 -12.48
N LEU A 115 -2.54 -12.20 -12.29
CA LEU A 115 -1.17 -12.66 -12.40
C LEU A 115 -0.96 -13.13 -13.84
N SER A 116 -0.60 -12.20 -14.73
CA SER A 116 -0.08 -12.54 -16.05
C SER A 116 1.33 -13.12 -15.94
#